data_AF-A0A5J4QG69-F1
#
_entry.id   AF-A0A5J4QG69-F1
#
_cell.length_a   1.000
_cell.length_b   1.000
_cell.length_c   1.000
_cell.angle_alpha   90.00
_cell.angle_beta   90.00
_cell.angle_gamma   90.00
#
_symmetry.space_group_name_H-M   'P 1'
#
loop_
_entity.id
_entity.type
_entity.pdbx_description
1 polymer ?
#
loop_
_entity_poly.entity_id
_entity_poly.type
_entity_poly.pdbx_seq_one_letter_code
_entity_poly.pdbx_strand_id
1 'polypeptide(L)'
;MEKISRTKVIDLLTREDFGALVNVKGWVRTRRGSKQINFIALNDGSTINNVQIVVDLANFDEEMLKLVTTGACLSVNGILTESVGSGQRAEVQAQEINVLGACDNTYPLQKKGHSLEFLREMAHLRPRTNTFGAVFRIRHNMAIAIHTFFHERGFFYFHTPLITASDCEGAGQMFQVTTLNLYDLKKDESGSITYEDDFFGKQASLTVSGQLEGELAAMSLGAIYTFGPTFRAENSNTPRHLAEFWMIEPEVAFNEIEDNMQLAEDFIKYCLQWALDNCRDDIQFLNDMFDKELIDRLNSVLSDSFIRLSYTEGIKILEEAVAAGHKFEFPIYWGADLASEHERYLVEDHFKCPVILTDYPKEIKSFYMKQNDDGKTV
;
A
#
# COMPACT_ATOMS: atom_id res chain seq x y z
N MET A 1 21.01 -0.95 38.49
CA MET A 1 20.13 -0.03 37.75
C MET A 1 18.83 -0.74 37.53
N GLU A 2 17.71 -0.12 37.93
CA GLU A 2 16.38 -0.63 37.59
C GLU A 2 16.23 -0.65 36.08
N LYS A 3 15.88 -1.81 35.53
CA LYS A 3 15.68 -1.97 34.09
C LYS A 3 14.30 -1.42 33.74
N ILE A 4 14.23 -0.13 33.43
CA ILE A 4 12.99 0.51 32.98
C ILE A 4 12.62 -0.08 31.62
N SER A 5 11.39 -0.59 31.50
CA SER A 5 10.90 -1.13 30.23
C SER A 5 10.72 -0.01 29.21
N ARG A 6 11.04 -0.30 27.95
CA ARG A 6 10.82 0.65 26.85
C ARG A 6 9.33 0.91 26.69
N THR A 7 8.96 2.19 26.61
CA THR A 7 7.65 2.66 26.14
C THR A 7 7.80 3.08 24.67
N LYS A 8 6.88 2.67 23.78
CA LYS A 8 6.88 3.16 22.38
C LYS A 8 6.42 4.61 22.35
N VAL A 9 6.79 5.33 21.29
CA VAL A 9 6.37 6.74 21.15
C VAL A 9 4.85 6.88 21.09
N ILE A 10 4.17 6.02 20.33
CA ILE A 10 2.69 6.04 20.24
C ILE A 10 2.02 5.87 21.61
N ASP A 11 2.54 4.96 22.44
CA ASP A 11 1.99 4.70 23.78
C ASP A 11 2.36 5.81 24.76
N LEU A 12 3.56 6.40 24.64
CA LEU A 12 4.00 7.47 25.53
C LEU A 12 3.15 8.73 25.34
N LEU A 13 2.79 9.06 24.10
CA LEU A 13 2.04 10.28 23.78
C LEU A 13 0.60 10.28 24.31
N THR A 14 0.08 9.12 24.72
CA THR A 14 -1.27 8.97 25.31
C THR A 14 -1.26 8.85 26.83
N ARG A 15 -0.08 8.76 27.46
CA ARG A 15 0.04 8.66 28.92
C ARG A 15 -0.23 9.99 29.62
N GLU A 16 -0.83 9.90 30.80
CA GLU A 16 -1.20 11.05 31.65
C GLU A 16 -0.61 10.94 33.07
N ASP A 17 0.14 9.88 33.36
CA ASP A 17 0.83 9.68 34.65
C ASP A 17 2.15 10.48 34.72
N PHE A 18 2.03 11.80 34.61
CA PHE A 18 3.15 12.73 34.67
C PHE A 18 3.94 12.58 35.98
N GLY A 19 5.27 12.71 35.88
CA GLY A 19 6.21 12.39 36.95
C GLY A 19 6.75 10.95 36.89
N ALA A 20 6.14 10.07 36.10
CA ALA A 20 6.63 8.71 35.91
C ALA A 20 8.01 8.68 35.23
N LEU A 21 8.88 7.80 35.71
CA LEU A 21 10.14 7.48 35.06
C LEU A 21 9.89 6.56 33.87
N VAL A 22 10.33 6.97 32.68
CA VAL A 22 10.08 6.27 31.42
C VAL A 22 11.39 6.05 30.66
N ASN A 23 11.42 4.98 29.86
CA ASN A 23 12.47 4.74 28.88
C ASN A 23 11.90 4.82 27.46
N VAL A 24 12.46 5.69 26.62
CA VAL A 24 12.14 5.77 25.20
C VAL A 24 13.36 5.50 24.34
N LYS A 25 13.14 4.83 23.21
CA LYS A 25 14.19 4.49 22.26
C LYS A 25 13.73 4.79 20.85
N GLY A 26 14.61 5.36 20.04
CA GLY A 26 14.30 5.72 18.66
C GLY A 26 15.46 6.42 17.96
N TRP A 27 15.15 6.99 16.80
CA TRP A 27 16.09 7.74 15.97
C TRP A 27 15.80 9.23 16.04
N VAL A 28 16.85 10.03 16.12
CA VAL A 28 16.77 11.49 16.14
C VAL A 28 16.28 11.98 14.79
N ARG A 29 15.14 12.68 14.78
CA ARG A 29 14.64 13.42 13.61
C ARG A 29 15.35 14.75 13.46
N THR A 30 15.38 15.50 14.55
CA THR A 30 16.01 16.81 14.61
C THR A 30 16.48 17.09 16.02
N ARG A 31 17.56 17.84 16.15
CA ARG A 31 17.97 18.49 17.39
C ARG A 31 17.98 20.00 17.17
N ARG A 32 17.35 20.74 18.07
CA ARG A 32 17.28 22.21 18.06
C ARG A 32 17.42 22.71 19.49
N GLY A 33 17.93 23.91 19.71
CA GLY A 33 18.03 24.45 21.06
C GLY A 33 18.96 25.64 21.19
N SER A 34 19.07 26.12 22.42
CA SER A 34 19.98 27.20 22.82
C SER A 34 21.26 26.63 23.45
N LYS A 35 22.13 27.49 23.98
CA LYS A 35 23.31 27.07 24.73
C LYS A 35 23.01 26.40 26.07
N GLN A 36 21.76 26.47 26.56
CA GLN A 36 21.37 25.92 27.85
C GLN A 36 20.50 24.67 27.70
N ILE A 37 19.49 24.72 26.81
CA ILE A 37 18.51 23.66 26.65
C ILE A 37 18.44 23.22 25.19
N ASN A 38 18.50 21.91 24.97
CA ASN A 38 18.24 21.28 23.69
C ASN A 38 16.93 20.49 23.70
N PHE A 39 16.28 20.48 22.55
CA PHE A 39 15.09 19.71 22.23
C PHE A 39 15.44 18.73 21.11
N ILE A 40 15.30 17.44 21.41
CA ILE A 40 15.49 16.36 20.45
C ILE A 40 14.10 15.83 20.08
N ALA A 41 13.75 15.89 18.80
CA ALA A 41 12.60 15.17 18.30
C ALA A 41 13.02 13.72 18.02
N LEU A 42 12.48 12.78 18.80
CA LEU A 42 12.78 11.35 18.70
C LEU A 42 11.59 10.60 18.10
N ASN A 43 11.84 9.69 17.17
CA ASN A 43 10.81 8.86 16.56
C ASN A 43 11.26 7.41 16.51
N ASP A 44 10.32 6.50 16.73
CA ASP A 44 10.61 5.06 16.72
C ASP A 44 9.83 4.30 15.63
N GLY A 45 9.17 5.03 14.73
CA GLY A 45 8.36 4.50 13.64
C GLY A 45 6.94 4.06 14.04
N SER A 46 6.61 3.97 15.34
CA SER A 46 5.29 3.51 15.80
C SER A 46 4.15 4.45 15.43
N THR A 47 4.45 5.72 15.25
CA THR A 47 3.55 6.78 14.79
C THR A 47 4.34 7.78 13.95
N ILE A 48 3.64 8.64 13.20
CA ILE A 48 4.26 9.77 12.53
C ILE A 48 4.75 10.83 13.51
N ASN A 49 4.13 10.90 14.69
CA ASN A 49 4.44 11.90 15.71
C ASN A 49 5.79 11.61 16.38
N ASN A 50 6.46 12.67 16.83
CA ASN A 50 7.71 12.57 17.56
C ASN A 50 7.45 12.79 19.05
N VAL A 51 8.22 12.13 19.92
CA VAL A 51 8.34 12.56 21.31
C VAL A 51 9.42 13.62 21.41
N GLN A 52 9.14 14.72 22.12
CA GLN A 52 10.14 15.72 22.44
C GLN A 52 10.93 15.27 23.68
N ILE A 53 12.25 15.18 23.55
CA ILE A 53 13.17 14.99 24.65
C ILE A 53 13.80 16.34 24.99
N VAL A 54 13.66 16.77 26.23
CA VAL A 54 14.25 18.01 26.75
C VAL A 54 15.56 17.66 27.45
N VAL A 55 16.62 18.37 27.08
CA VAL A 55 17.98 18.12 27.55
C VAL A 55 18.55 19.41 28.10
N ASP A 56 18.71 19.48 29.42
CA ASP A 56 19.50 20.51 30.09
C ASP A 56 20.98 20.17 29.94
N LEU A 57 21.69 20.98 29.15
CA LEU A 57 23.07 20.68 28.74
C LEU A 57 24.06 20.69 29.90
N ALA A 58 23.73 21.34 31.02
CA ALA A 58 24.58 21.32 32.21
C ALA A 58 24.69 19.92 32.85
N ASN A 59 23.73 19.03 32.58
CA ASN A 59 23.65 17.70 33.19
C ASN A 59 24.26 16.58 32.34
N PHE A 60 24.77 16.88 31.15
CA PHE A 60 25.25 15.88 30.20
C PHE A 60 26.65 16.21 29.68
N ASP A 61 27.41 15.16 29.38
CA ASP A 61 28.74 15.27 28.77
C ASP A 61 28.67 15.87 27.35
N GLU A 62 29.55 16.83 27.08
CA GLU A 62 29.56 17.56 25.80
C GLU A 62 29.98 16.67 24.63
N GLU A 63 30.92 15.75 24.83
CA GLU A 63 31.37 14.82 23.78
C GLU A 63 30.27 13.83 23.41
N MET A 64 29.56 13.25 24.38
CA MET A 64 28.37 12.43 24.14
C MET A 64 27.32 13.21 23.36
N LEU A 65 27.05 14.45 23.75
CA LEU A 65 26.07 15.30 23.07
C LEU A 65 26.45 15.55 21.60
N LYS A 66 27.74 15.63 21.23
CA LYS A 66 28.15 15.78 19.81
C LYS A 66 27.71 14.59 18.94
N LEU A 67 27.52 13.41 19.54
CA LEU A 67 27.04 12.20 18.83
C LEU A 67 25.52 12.20 18.61
N VAL A 68 24.78 13.12 19.24
CA VAL A 68 23.33 13.27 19.09
C VAL A 68 23.02 14.11 17.85
N THR A 69 23.14 13.46 16.70
CA THR A 69 22.92 14.01 15.35
C THR A 69 21.65 13.44 14.71
N THR A 70 21.20 14.02 13.60
CA THR A 70 20.09 13.48 12.80
C THR A 70 20.39 12.04 12.37
N GLY A 71 19.47 11.12 12.64
CA GLY A 71 19.64 9.69 12.34
C GLY A 71 20.35 8.88 13.43
N ALA A 72 20.89 9.51 14.48
CA ALA A 72 21.47 8.79 15.62
C ALA A 72 20.39 7.98 16.38
N CYS A 73 20.76 6.81 16.87
CA CYS A 73 19.91 5.92 17.65
C CYS A 73 20.14 6.14 19.14
N LEU A 74 19.09 6.47 19.89
CA LEU A 74 19.16 6.79 21.31
C LEU A 74 18.32 5.84 22.16
N SER A 75 18.73 5.66 23.41
CA SER A 75 17.90 5.23 24.52
C SER A 75 17.94 6.31 25.59
N VAL A 76 16.78 6.83 25.99
CA VAL A 76 16.66 7.93 26.94
C VAL A 76 15.82 7.47 28.13
N ASN A 77 16.41 7.55 29.32
CA ASN A 77 15.65 7.49 30.57
C ASN A 77 15.33 8.92 30.99
N GLY A 78 14.10 9.18 31.39
CA GLY A 78 13.69 10.51 31.79
C GLY A 78 12.32 10.53 32.46
N ILE A 79 11.95 11.71 32.93
CA ILE A 79 10.65 11.94 33.58
C ILE A 79 9.65 12.39 32.54
N LEU A 80 8.51 11.70 32.47
CA LEU A 80 7.37 12.12 31.66
C LEU A 80 6.76 13.39 32.25
N THR A 81 6.66 14.46 31.46
CA THR A 81 6.08 15.73 31.91
C THR A 81 5.05 16.23 30.91
N GLU A 82 4.08 16.99 31.40
CA GLU A 82 3.17 17.74 30.54
C GLU A 82 4.01 18.77 29.75
N SER A 83 3.82 18.82 28.44
CA SER A 83 4.59 19.77 27.62
C SER A 83 3.99 21.15 27.73
N VAL A 84 4.86 22.15 27.87
CA VAL A 84 4.47 23.57 27.93
C VAL A 84 4.22 24.15 26.52
N GLY A 85 4.58 23.42 25.45
CA GLY A 85 4.49 23.86 24.07
C GLY A 85 3.16 23.51 23.40
N SER A 86 2.67 24.38 22.50
CA SER A 86 1.37 24.26 21.84
C SER A 86 1.28 23.20 20.71
N GLY A 87 2.05 22.11 20.78
CA GLY A 87 2.15 21.13 19.68
C GLY A 87 2.37 19.68 20.11
N GLN A 88 2.48 19.41 21.41
CA GLN A 88 2.53 18.07 21.97
C GLN A 88 1.95 18.10 23.39
N ARG A 89 1.31 17.01 23.83
CA ARG A 89 0.75 16.92 25.19
C ARG A 89 1.82 16.53 26.22
N ALA A 90 2.74 15.69 25.82
CA ALA A 90 3.77 15.11 26.69
C ALA A 90 5.17 15.30 26.12
N GLU A 91 6.14 15.45 27.01
CA GLU A 91 7.57 15.46 26.70
C GLU A 91 8.35 14.69 27.78
N VAL A 92 9.61 14.39 27.50
CA VAL A 92 10.48 13.65 28.44
C VAL A 92 11.66 14.53 28.84
N GLN A 93 11.75 14.83 30.14
CA GLN A 93 12.93 15.48 30.73
C GLN A 93 14.03 14.44 30.88
N ALA A 94 15.07 14.52 30.05
CA ALA A 94 16.13 13.53 30.02
C ALA A 94 16.93 13.54 31.33
N GLN A 95 17.08 12.36 31.93
CA GLN A 95 17.99 12.12 33.05
C GLN A 95 19.23 11.33 32.60
N GLU A 96 19.07 10.47 31.60
CA GLU A 96 20.16 9.67 31.03
C GLU A 96 19.93 9.51 29.53
N ILE A 97 20.98 9.71 28.74
CA ILE A 97 20.97 9.49 27.29
C ILE A 97 22.09 8.52 26.96
N ASN A 98 21.72 7.40 26.38
CA ASN A 98 22.66 6.42 25.84
C ASN A 98 22.57 6.43 24.30
N VAL A 99 23.69 6.73 23.65
CA VAL A 99 23.81 6.69 22.19
C VAL A 99 24.10 5.25 21.77
N LEU A 100 23.07 4.57 21.26
CA LEU A 100 23.16 3.18 20.82
C LEU A 100 23.83 3.03 19.44
N GLY A 101 23.79 4.10 18.63
CA GLY A 101 24.46 4.17 17.35
C GLY A 101 24.57 5.62 16.88
N ALA A 102 25.80 6.09 16.70
CA ALA A 102 26.06 7.41 16.14
C ALA A 102 25.70 7.46 14.65
N CYS A 103 25.51 8.67 14.12
CA CYS A 103 25.22 8.90 12.72
C CYS A 103 26.02 10.11 12.23
N ASP A 104 26.83 9.93 11.19
CA ASP A 104 27.64 11.01 10.66
C ASP A 104 26.90 11.81 9.57
N ASN A 105 27.58 12.84 9.05
CA ASN A 105 27.02 13.74 8.05
C ASN A 105 26.88 13.12 6.65
N THR A 106 27.41 11.92 6.42
CA THR A 106 27.20 11.17 5.17
C THR A 106 25.81 10.52 5.13
N TYR A 107 25.07 10.52 6.25
CA TYR A 107 23.70 10.02 6.29
C TYR A 107 22.82 10.73 5.26
N PRO A 108 22.24 10.01 4.28
CA PRO A 108 21.63 10.63 3.11
C PRO A 108 20.31 11.34 3.44
N LEU A 109 19.58 10.88 4.46
CA LEU A 109 18.32 11.49 4.91
C LEU A 109 18.56 12.63 5.92
N GLN A 110 19.44 13.56 5.55
CA GLN A 110 19.63 14.80 6.30
C GLN A 110 18.33 15.60 6.40
N LYS A 111 18.28 16.55 7.33
CA LYS A 111 17.16 17.47 7.58
C LYS A 111 17.00 18.49 6.43
N LYS A 112 16.60 18.01 5.27
CA LYS A 112 16.23 18.77 4.06
C LYS A 112 15.14 18.02 3.30
N GLY A 113 14.45 18.73 2.41
CA GLY A 113 13.51 18.10 1.47
C GLY A 113 14.26 17.18 0.50
N HIS A 114 13.65 16.05 0.17
CA HIS A 114 14.14 15.09 -0.81
C HIS A 114 13.03 14.79 -1.81
N SER A 115 13.37 14.61 -3.09
CA SER A 115 12.40 14.19 -4.11
C SER A 115 11.98 12.73 -3.92
N LEU A 116 10.82 12.35 -4.47
CA LEU A 116 10.38 10.96 -4.43
C LEU A 116 11.30 10.06 -5.26
N GLU A 117 11.87 10.57 -6.35
CA GLU A 117 12.84 9.88 -7.21
C GLU A 117 14.10 9.50 -6.41
N PHE A 118 14.68 10.46 -5.69
CA PHE A 118 15.83 10.18 -4.82
C PHE A 118 15.50 9.15 -3.74
N LEU A 119 14.31 9.24 -3.14
CA LEU A 119 13.88 8.26 -2.14
C LEU A 119 13.65 6.85 -2.73
N ARG A 120 13.31 6.73 -4.02
CA ARG A 120 13.22 5.42 -4.71
C ARG A 120 14.59 4.76 -4.86
N GLU A 121 15.66 5.53 -5.13
CA GLU A 121 17.04 5.01 -5.18
C GLU A 121 17.51 4.49 -3.81
N MET A 122 16.88 4.95 -2.72
CA MET A 122 17.24 4.62 -1.35
C MET A 122 16.13 3.82 -0.63
N ALA A 123 15.53 2.85 -1.33
CA ALA A 123 14.40 2.07 -0.83
C ALA A 123 14.65 1.41 0.55
N HIS A 124 15.90 1.04 0.85
CA HIS A 124 16.30 0.45 2.13
C HIS A 124 16.31 1.44 3.31
N LEU A 125 16.36 2.75 3.05
CA LEU A 125 16.36 3.81 4.08
C LEU A 125 15.10 4.67 4.09
N ARG A 126 14.39 4.79 2.96
CA ARG A 126 13.19 5.62 2.85
C ARG A 126 12.09 5.33 3.89
N PRO A 127 11.89 4.12 4.46
CA PRO A 127 10.90 3.91 5.52
C PRO A 127 11.15 4.78 6.75
N ARG A 128 12.36 5.32 6.91
CA ARG A 128 12.69 6.27 7.96
C ARG A 128 12.16 7.67 7.68
N THR A 129 11.63 8.00 6.51
CA THR A 129 11.03 9.33 6.24
C THR A 129 9.59 9.38 6.74
N ASN A 130 9.05 10.58 6.96
CA ASN A 130 7.65 10.74 7.38
C ASN A 130 6.69 10.15 6.33
N THR A 131 6.90 10.49 5.06
CA THR A 131 6.07 10.03 3.94
C THR A 131 6.00 8.52 3.84
N PHE A 132 7.14 7.83 3.76
CA PHE A 132 7.11 6.38 3.61
C PHE A 132 6.76 5.67 4.92
N GLY A 133 7.06 6.25 6.09
CA GLY A 133 6.53 5.76 7.35
C GLY A 133 5.00 5.71 7.35
N ALA A 134 4.35 6.81 6.91
CA ALA A 134 2.90 6.89 6.78
C ALA A 134 2.36 5.87 5.77
N VAL A 135 2.94 5.82 4.57
CA VAL A 135 2.54 4.87 3.51
C VAL A 135 2.63 3.42 3.99
N PHE A 136 3.71 3.02 4.68
CA PHE A 136 3.86 1.64 5.14
C PHE A 136 2.94 1.30 6.31
N ARG A 137 2.67 2.23 7.23
CA ARG A 137 1.69 2.02 8.31
C ARG A 137 0.26 1.92 7.76
N ILE A 138 -0.10 2.75 6.79
CA ILE A 138 -1.39 2.64 6.09
C ILE A 138 -1.47 1.30 5.35
N ARG A 139 -0.45 0.91 4.59
CA ARG A 139 -0.42 -0.39 3.88
C ARG A 139 -0.57 -1.58 4.84
N HIS A 140 0.06 -1.54 6.01
CA HIS A 140 -0.14 -2.55 7.06
C HIS A 140 -1.60 -2.60 7.51
N ASN A 141 -2.19 -1.46 7.83
CA ASN A 141 -3.59 -1.40 8.23
C ASN A 141 -4.55 -1.87 7.14
N MET A 142 -4.25 -1.61 5.86
CA MET A 142 -5.04 -2.15 4.76
C MET A 142 -4.97 -3.68 4.75
N ALA A 143 -3.80 -4.29 4.97
CA ALA A 143 -3.71 -5.74 5.07
C ALA A 143 -4.55 -6.30 6.23
N ILE A 144 -4.55 -5.64 7.40
CA ILE A 144 -5.41 -6.02 8.54
C ILE A 144 -6.88 -5.85 8.21
N ALA A 145 -7.28 -4.73 7.61
CA ALA A 145 -8.66 -4.45 7.22
C ALA A 145 -9.19 -5.51 6.25
N ILE A 146 -8.40 -5.85 5.23
CA ILE A 146 -8.74 -6.86 4.24
C ILE A 146 -8.97 -8.22 4.89
N HIS A 147 -8.01 -8.70 5.68
CA HIS A 147 -8.16 -9.98 6.38
C HIS A 147 -9.37 -9.99 7.32
N THR A 148 -9.60 -8.88 8.04
CA THR A 148 -10.73 -8.74 8.96
C THR A 148 -12.06 -8.76 8.23
N PHE A 149 -12.19 -7.99 7.14
CA PHE A 149 -13.41 -7.92 6.32
C PHE A 149 -13.89 -9.30 5.87
N PHE A 150 -12.97 -10.08 5.31
CA PHE A 150 -13.25 -11.41 4.80
C PHE A 150 -13.48 -12.42 5.93
N HIS A 151 -12.66 -12.37 6.98
CA HIS A 151 -12.80 -13.28 8.13
C HIS A 151 -14.16 -13.11 8.82
N GLU A 152 -14.59 -11.88 9.08
CA GLU A 152 -15.87 -11.59 9.72
C GLU A 152 -17.09 -12.00 8.87
N ARG A 153 -16.90 -12.15 7.55
CA ARG A 153 -17.93 -12.61 6.60
C ARG A 153 -17.85 -14.10 6.29
N GLY A 154 -17.00 -14.86 7.00
CA GLY A 154 -16.89 -16.30 6.88
C GLY A 154 -16.10 -16.80 5.67
N PHE A 155 -15.32 -15.92 5.01
CA PHE A 155 -14.43 -16.33 3.94
C PHE A 155 -13.20 -17.05 4.48
N PHE A 156 -12.66 -17.98 3.69
CA PHE A 156 -11.38 -18.64 3.98
C PHE A 156 -10.25 -18.01 3.19
N TYR A 157 -9.17 -17.65 3.90
CA TYR A 157 -7.93 -17.23 3.24
C TYR A 157 -7.28 -18.45 2.58
N PHE A 158 -7.23 -18.45 1.24
CA PHE A 158 -6.74 -19.57 0.45
C PHE A 158 -5.42 -19.20 -0.26
N HIS A 159 -4.39 -20.02 -0.03
CA HIS A 159 -3.07 -19.84 -0.63
C HIS A 159 -3.00 -20.57 -1.99
N THR A 160 -3.12 -19.81 -3.07
CA THR A 160 -2.95 -20.31 -4.45
C THR A 160 -1.47 -20.46 -4.81
N PRO A 161 -1.13 -21.37 -5.75
CA PRO A 161 0.25 -21.58 -6.17
C PRO A 161 0.80 -20.38 -6.94
N LEU A 162 2.06 -20.01 -6.65
CA LEU A 162 2.74 -18.92 -7.36
C LEU A 162 3.46 -19.40 -8.62
N ILE A 163 3.92 -20.65 -8.63
CA ILE A 163 4.52 -21.28 -9.80
C ILE A 163 3.42 -22.06 -10.51
N THR A 164 3.20 -21.74 -11.78
CA THR A 164 2.11 -22.31 -12.57
C THR A 164 2.61 -22.76 -13.95
N ALA A 165 1.87 -23.69 -14.54
CA ALA A 165 2.01 -24.06 -15.95
C ALA A 165 0.81 -23.55 -16.79
N SER A 166 -0.04 -22.73 -16.19
CA SER A 166 -1.25 -22.19 -16.78
C SER A 166 -1.14 -20.67 -16.91
N ASP A 167 -1.61 -20.12 -18.01
CA ASP A 167 -1.83 -18.68 -18.15
C ASP A 167 -3.30 -18.37 -17.84
N CYS A 168 -3.52 -17.67 -16.72
CA CYS A 168 -4.87 -17.31 -16.24
C CYS A 168 -5.52 -16.21 -17.10
N GLU A 169 -4.75 -15.27 -17.62
CA GLU A 169 -5.28 -14.11 -18.36
C GLU A 169 -5.22 -14.32 -19.89
N GLY A 170 -4.44 -15.30 -20.36
CA GLY A 170 -4.41 -15.76 -21.76
C GLY A 170 -3.76 -14.78 -22.75
N ALA A 171 -3.22 -13.67 -22.27
CA ALA A 171 -2.67 -12.58 -23.09
C ALA A 171 -1.39 -11.97 -22.52
N GLY A 172 -0.97 -12.35 -21.31
CA GLY A 172 0.12 -11.71 -20.59
C GLY A 172 1.49 -12.35 -20.86
N GLN A 173 2.54 -11.53 -20.95
CA GLN A 173 3.89 -12.05 -20.83
C GLN A 173 4.15 -12.49 -19.39
N MET A 174 4.53 -13.77 -19.19
CA MET A 174 4.81 -14.34 -17.87
C MET A 174 6.32 -14.50 -17.65
N PHE A 175 6.78 -14.36 -16.40
CA PHE A 175 8.17 -14.70 -16.05
C PHE A 175 8.34 -16.21 -15.99
N GLN A 176 9.29 -16.74 -16.74
CA GLN A 176 9.62 -18.17 -16.70
C GLN A 176 10.39 -18.54 -15.42
N VAL A 177 10.02 -19.67 -14.81
CA VAL A 177 10.73 -20.27 -13.68
C VAL A 177 11.35 -21.58 -14.15
N THR A 178 12.69 -21.65 -14.13
CA THR A 178 13.43 -22.81 -14.62
C THR A 178 14.68 -23.05 -13.78
N THR A 179 15.09 -24.31 -13.69
CA THR A 179 16.38 -24.73 -13.12
C THR A 179 17.39 -25.16 -14.18
N LEU A 180 16.99 -25.14 -15.45
CA LEU A 180 17.86 -25.49 -16.57
C LEU A 180 19.05 -24.53 -16.67
N ASN A 181 20.18 -25.06 -17.11
CA ASN A 181 21.33 -24.24 -17.46
C ASN A 181 21.04 -23.48 -18.76
N LEU A 182 20.85 -22.17 -18.68
CA LEU A 182 20.56 -21.31 -19.85
C LEU A 182 21.68 -21.32 -20.92
N TYR A 183 22.89 -21.75 -20.57
CA TYR A 183 24.01 -21.91 -21.50
C TYR A 183 24.08 -23.29 -22.17
N ASP A 184 23.27 -24.25 -21.72
CA ASP A 184 23.28 -25.64 -22.19
C ASP A 184 21.84 -26.20 -22.24
N LEU A 185 20.99 -25.55 -23.03
CA LEU A 185 19.59 -25.93 -23.19
C LEU A 185 19.46 -27.10 -24.18
N LYS A 186 18.90 -28.22 -23.70
CA LYS A 186 18.52 -29.34 -24.55
C LYS A 186 17.38 -28.93 -25.49
N LYS A 187 17.45 -29.42 -26.73
CA LYS A 187 16.46 -29.16 -27.77
C LYS A 187 15.98 -30.46 -28.39
N ASP A 188 14.74 -30.47 -28.82
CA ASP A 188 14.16 -31.56 -29.59
C ASP A 188 14.58 -31.49 -31.08
N GLU A 189 14.09 -32.44 -31.88
CA GLU A 189 14.35 -32.51 -33.32
C GLU A 189 13.83 -31.28 -34.09
N SER A 190 12.87 -30.53 -33.52
CA SER A 190 12.35 -29.29 -34.10
C SER A 190 13.20 -28.05 -33.76
N GLY A 191 14.17 -28.20 -32.86
CA GLY A 191 15.00 -27.11 -32.34
C GLY A 191 14.35 -26.35 -31.17
N SER A 192 13.22 -26.84 -30.65
CA SER A 192 12.51 -26.27 -29.50
C SER A 192 13.13 -26.77 -28.20
N ILE A 193 13.13 -25.93 -27.15
CA ILE A 193 13.66 -26.31 -25.83
C ILE A 193 12.78 -27.42 -25.24
N THR A 194 13.40 -28.49 -24.76
CA THR A 194 12.69 -29.54 -24.01
C THR A 194 12.71 -29.23 -22.52
N TYR A 195 11.56 -29.44 -21.87
CA TYR A 195 11.37 -29.17 -20.44
C TYR A 195 11.21 -30.45 -19.60
N GLU A 196 11.36 -31.62 -20.21
CA GLU A 196 11.23 -32.92 -19.52
C GLU A 196 12.21 -33.07 -18.36
N ASP A 197 13.43 -32.52 -18.52
CA ASP A 197 14.48 -32.54 -17.51
C ASP A 197 14.50 -31.27 -16.62
N ASP A 198 13.55 -30.34 -16.80
CA ASP A 198 13.41 -29.20 -15.88
C ASP A 198 12.74 -29.66 -14.58
N PHE A 199 12.80 -28.83 -13.53
CA PHE A 199 12.36 -29.17 -12.17
C PHE A 199 10.92 -29.70 -12.10
N PHE A 200 10.01 -29.14 -12.90
CA PHE A 200 8.59 -29.52 -12.93
C PHE A 200 8.25 -30.49 -14.05
N GLY A 201 9.23 -30.92 -14.86
CA GLY A 201 9.03 -31.79 -16.04
C GLY A 201 8.21 -31.15 -17.18
N LYS A 202 7.97 -29.83 -17.09
CA LYS A 202 7.27 -29.00 -18.07
C LYS A 202 7.63 -27.54 -17.85
N GLN A 203 7.32 -26.69 -18.83
CA GLN A 203 7.50 -25.25 -18.69
C GLN A 203 6.66 -24.72 -17.52
N ALA A 204 7.29 -23.90 -16.68
CA ALA A 204 6.66 -23.26 -15.54
C ALA A 204 6.97 -21.76 -15.53
N SER A 205 6.07 -20.99 -14.94
CA SER A 205 6.10 -19.53 -14.89
C SER A 205 5.61 -19.02 -13.54
N LEU A 206 5.88 -17.76 -13.23
CA LEU A 206 5.24 -17.05 -12.14
C LEU A 206 3.82 -16.64 -12.54
N THR A 207 2.86 -16.84 -11.64
CA THR A 207 1.45 -16.59 -11.92
C THR A 207 1.12 -15.12 -12.09
N VAL A 208 0.19 -14.83 -13.01
CA VAL A 208 -0.41 -13.51 -13.20
C VAL A 208 -1.62 -13.30 -12.29
N SER A 209 -2.27 -14.39 -11.84
CA SER A 209 -3.49 -14.38 -11.02
C SER A 209 -3.71 -15.76 -10.36
N GLY A 210 -4.30 -15.78 -9.17
CA GLY A 210 -4.71 -17.01 -8.48
C GLY A 210 -6.17 -17.42 -8.75
N GLN A 211 -6.88 -16.74 -9.64
CA GLN A 211 -8.33 -16.86 -9.80
C GLN A 211 -8.77 -18.29 -10.14
N LEU A 212 -8.14 -18.95 -11.12
CA LEU A 212 -8.57 -20.29 -11.55
C LEU A 212 -8.46 -21.33 -10.44
N GLU A 213 -7.39 -21.28 -9.62
CA GLU A 213 -7.29 -22.13 -8.43
C GLU A 213 -8.26 -21.71 -7.32
N GLY A 214 -8.58 -20.42 -7.23
CA GLY A 214 -9.59 -19.86 -6.35
C GLY A 214 -10.99 -20.42 -6.62
N GLU A 215 -11.39 -20.54 -7.90
CA GLU A 215 -12.67 -21.13 -8.31
C GLU A 215 -12.82 -22.57 -7.81
N LEU A 216 -11.77 -23.40 -7.94
CA LEU A 216 -11.77 -24.78 -7.41
C LEU A 216 -11.98 -24.81 -5.89
N ALA A 217 -11.38 -23.87 -5.17
CA ALA A 217 -11.51 -23.77 -3.72
C ALA A 217 -12.89 -23.23 -3.30
N ALA A 218 -13.45 -22.25 -4.02
CA ALA A 218 -14.79 -21.71 -3.77
C ALA A 218 -15.87 -22.80 -3.91
N MET A 219 -15.74 -23.71 -4.87
CA MET A 219 -16.63 -24.87 -4.99
C MET A 219 -16.60 -25.83 -3.78
N SER A 220 -15.54 -25.78 -2.96
CA SER A 220 -15.37 -26.64 -1.78
C SER A 220 -15.65 -25.92 -0.46
N LEU A 221 -15.31 -24.64 -0.39
CA LEU A 221 -15.33 -23.83 0.83
C LEU A 221 -16.43 -22.74 0.83
N GLY A 222 -17.19 -22.62 -0.26
CA GLY A 222 -18.24 -21.63 -0.42
C GLY A 222 -17.68 -20.25 -0.79
N ALA A 223 -16.86 -19.66 0.07
CA ALA A 223 -16.26 -18.34 -0.15
C ALA A 223 -14.79 -18.33 0.27
N ILE A 224 -13.92 -17.92 -0.65
CA ILE A 224 -12.48 -17.80 -0.42
C ILE A 224 -11.98 -16.42 -0.82
N TYR A 225 -10.78 -16.08 -0.38
CA TYR A 225 -10.00 -15.01 -0.99
C TYR A 225 -8.52 -15.36 -1.01
N THR A 226 -7.83 -14.93 -2.06
CA THR A 226 -6.37 -14.92 -2.10
C THR A 226 -5.84 -13.59 -1.55
N PHE A 227 -4.60 -13.61 -1.08
CA PHE A 227 -3.83 -12.42 -0.75
C PHE A 227 -2.36 -12.79 -1.01
N GLY A 228 -1.90 -12.62 -2.24
CA GLY A 228 -0.59 -13.10 -2.66
C GLY A 228 0.10 -12.19 -3.68
N PRO A 229 1.41 -12.37 -3.88
CA PRO A 229 2.13 -11.70 -4.95
C PRO A 229 1.72 -12.27 -6.31
N THR A 230 1.64 -11.41 -7.31
CA THR A 230 1.46 -11.77 -8.72
C THR A 230 2.41 -10.97 -9.59
N PHE A 231 2.65 -11.47 -10.80
CA PHE A 231 3.76 -11.04 -11.63
C PHE A 231 3.31 -10.77 -13.06
N ARG A 232 3.80 -9.69 -13.67
CA ARG A 232 3.59 -9.38 -15.10
C ARG A 232 4.91 -9.02 -15.74
N ALA A 233 5.27 -9.71 -16.82
CA ALA A 233 6.55 -9.54 -17.52
C ALA A 233 6.48 -8.55 -18.70
N GLU A 234 5.37 -7.82 -18.82
CA GLU A 234 5.21 -6.79 -19.85
C GLU A 234 6.28 -5.70 -19.71
N ASN A 235 6.87 -5.29 -20.84
CA ASN A 235 7.84 -4.21 -20.87
C ASN A 235 7.16 -2.83 -20.79
N SER A 236 6.55 -2.53 -19.64
CA SER A 236 5.79 -1.31 -19.38
C SER A 236 6.45 -0.50 -18.26
N ASN A 237 7.15 0.57 -18.62
CA ASN A 237 7.75 1.50 -17.66
C ASN A 237 6.89 2.75 -17.53
N THR A 238 5.88 2.69 -16.65
CA THR A 238 4.97 3.81 -16.39
C THR A 238 4.84 4.03 -14.88
N PRO A 239 4.31 5.19 -14.42
CA PRO A 239 4.16 5.47 -12.99
C PRO A 239 3.20 4.55 -12.22
N ARG A 240 2.43 3.69 -12.90
CA ARG A 240 1.37 2.86 -12.32
C ARG A 240 1.59 1.35 -12.43
N HIS A 241 2.59 0.91 -13.21
CA HIS A 241 2.84 -0.51 -13.46
C HIS A 241 4.01 -1.03 -12.62
N LEU A 242 3.86 -2.24 -12.09
CA LEU A 242 4.90 -2.99 -11.38
C LEU A 242 4.98 -4.39 -11.97
N ALA A 243 6.19 -4.92 -12.09
CA ALA A 243 6.40 -6.31 -12.52
C ALA A 243 6.05 -7.34 -11.43
N GLU A 244 6.10 -6.92 -10.16
CA GLU A 244 5.68 -7.68 -8.99
C GLU A 244 4.75 -6.78 -8.15
N PHE A 245 3.54 -7.25 -7.90
CA PHE A 245 2.55 -6.56 -7.08
C PHE A 245 1.73 -7.59 -6.28
N TRP A 246 0.83 -7.12 -5.44
CA TRP A 246 0.01 -7.98 -4.59
C TRP A 246 -1.44 -7.87 -5.01
N MET A 247 -2.08 -9.02 -5.24
CA MET A 247 -3.51 -9.09 -5.53
C MET A 247 -4.26 -9.73 -4.37
N ILE A 248 -5.52 -9.30 -4.27
CA ILE A 248 -6.51 -9.81 -3.34
C ILE A 248 -7.70 -10.22 -4.19
N GLU A 249 -7.91 -11.53 -4.31
CA GLU A 249 -8.85 -12.10 -5.28
C GLU A 249 -9.89 -12.93 -4.52
N PRO A 250 -11.05 -12.34 -4.15
CA PRO A 250 -12.15 -13.08 -3.57
C PRO A 250 -12.91 -13.88 -4.63
N GLU A 251 -13.33 -15.09 -4.29
CA GLU A 251 -14.15 -15.95 -5.14
C GLU A 251 -15.28 -16.58 -4.31
N VAL A 252 -16.51 -16.50 -4.79
CA VAL A 252 -17.71 -16.84 -4.00
C VAL A 252 -18.67 -17.68 -4.82
N ALA A 253 -18.88 -18.93 -4.39
CA ALA A 253 -19.89 -19.79 -4.97
C ALA A 253 -21.29 -19.18 -4.79
N PHE A 254 -22.11 -19.31 -5.84
CA PHE A 254 -23.50 -18.83 -5.90
C PHE A 254 -23.69 -17.30 -5.97
N ASN A 255 -22.63 -16.49 -6.00
CA ASN A 255 -22.75 -15.08 -6.33
C ASN A 255 -22.99 -14.90 -7.83
N GLU A 256 -23.89 -13.99 -8.18
CA GLU A 256 -24.02 -13.46 -9.54
C GLU A 256 -23.35 -12.07 -9.63
N ILE A 257 -23.37 -11.45 -10.81
CA ILE A 257 -22.68 -10.18 -11.06
C ILE A 257 -23.11 -9.06 -10.09
N GLU A 258 -24.39 -8.97 -9.75
CA GLU A 258 -24.90 -7.97 -8.80
C GLU A 258 -24.37 -8.17 -7.38
N ASP A 259 -24.22 -9.42 -6.96
CA ASP A 259 -23.64 -9.78 -5.66
C ASP A 259 -22.14 -9.46 -5.64
N ASN A 260 -21.45 -9.71 -6.75
CA ASN A 260 -20.03 -9.38 -6.89
C ASN A 260 -19.79 -7.87 -6.86
N MET A 261 -20.62 -7.08 -7.54
CA MET A 261 -20.57 -5.62 -7.47
C MET A 261 -20.82 -5.10 -6.05
N GLN A 262 -21.80 -5.67 -5.35
CA GLN A 262 -22.08 -5.30 -3.95
C GLN A 262 -20.91 -5.66 -3.04
N LEU A 263 -20.34 -6.86 -3.19
CA LEU A 263 -19.17 -7.30 -2.41
C LEU A 263 -17.98 -6.36 -2.62
N ALA A 264 -17.71 -5.97 -3.87
CA ALA A 264 -16.63 -5.05 -4.20
C ALA A 264 -16.83 -3.66 -3.58
N GLU A 265 -18.06 -3.11 -3.65
CA GLU A 265 -18.41 -1.83 -3.04
C GLU A 265 -18.25 -1.89 -1.50
N ASP A 266 -18.82 -2.91 -0.86
CA ASP A 266 -18.74 -3.11 0.59
C ASP A 266 -17.29 -3.26 1.05
N PHE A 267 -16.48 -4.01 0.30
CA PHE A 267 -15.07 -4.25 0.58
C PHE A 267 -14.24 -2.96 0.53
N ILE A 268 -14.41 -2.18 -0.53
CA ILE A 268 -13.71 -0.90 -0.70
C ILE A 268 -14.11 0.05 0.42
N LYS A 269 -15.42 0.23 0.67
CA LYS A 269 -15.92 1.11 1.73
C LYS A 269 -15.43 0.68 3.10
N TYR A 270 -15.43 -0.62 3.40
CA TYR A 270 -14.88 -1.13 4.66
C TYR A 270 -13.41 -0.77 4.84
N CYS A 271 -12.58 -0.96 3.80
CA CYS A 271 -11.16 -0.61 3.85
C CYS A 271 -10.94 0.90 4.06
N LEU A 272 -11.73 1.75 3.39
CA LEU A 272 -11.64 3.20 3.55
C LEU A 272 -12.05 3.66 4.95
N GLN A 273 -13.14 3.11 5.48
CA GLN A 273 -13.59 3.39 6.85
C GLN A 273 -12.49 2.98 7.85
N TRP A 274 -11.94 1.77 7.70
CA TRP A 274 -10.83 1.29 8.52
C TRP A 274 -9.63 2.25 8.46
N ALA A 275 -9.27 2.74 7.27
CA ALA A 275 -8.17 3.68 7.10
C ALA A 275 -8.41 4.97 7.89
N LEU A 276 -9.61 5.56 7.78
CA LEU A 276 -9.96 6.80 8.48
C LEU A 276 -9.97 6.63 9.99
N ASP A 277 -10.40 5.46 10.48
CA ASP A 277 -10.47 5.15 11.92
C ASP A 277 -9.10 4.83 12.53
N ASN A 278 -8.25 4.10 11.81
CA ASN A 278 -7.02 3.53 12.36
C ASN A 278 -5.73 4.20 11.86
N CYS A 279 -5.80 5.08 10.86
CA CYS A 279 -4.64 5.74 10.26
C CYS A 279 -4.78 7.26 10.17
N ARG A 280 -5.64 7.88 11.00
CA ARG A 280 -6.01 9.29 10.87
C ARG A 280 -4.82 10.24 10.80
N ASP A 281 -3.83 10.09 11.67
CA ASP A 281 -2.63 10.94 11.70
C ASP A 281 -1.80 10.82 10.41
N ASP A 282 -1.66 9.59 9.89
CA ASP A 282 -0.90 9.32 8.66
C ASP A 282 -1.64 9.87 7.43
N ILE A 283 -2.96 9.69 7.37
CA ILE A 283 -3.81 10.24 6.31
C ILE A 283 -3.80 11.76 6.36
N GLN A 284 -3.92 12.36 7.55
CA GLN A 284 -3.87 13.81 7.73
C GLN A 284 -2.55 14.38 7.21
N PHE A 285 -1.43 13.73 7.52
CA PHE A 285 -0.13 14.14 6.97
C PHE A 285 -0.08 14.07 5.44
N LEU A 286 -0.57 12.98 4.84
CA LEU A 286 -0.59 12.84 3.38
C LEU A 286 -1.52 13.87 2.72
N ASN A 287 -2.67 14.13 3.35
CA ASN A 287 -3.59 15.18 2.95
C ASN A 287 -2.87 16.53 2.95
N ASP A 288 -2.17 16.83 4.04
CA ASP A 288 -1.52 18.13 4.18
C ASP A 288 -0.33 18.33 3.25
N MET A 289 0.38 17.25 2.90
CA MET A 289 1.63 17.34 2.15
C MET A 289 1.49 17.11 0.65
N PHE A 290 0.49 16.34 0.20
CA PHE A 290 0.39 15.89 -1.19
C PHE A 290 -0.94 16.22 -1.84
N ASP A 291 -2.05 16.10 -1.10
CA ASP A 291 -3.39 16.24 -1.66
C ASP A 291 -4.38 16.75 -0.63
N LYS A 292 -4.67 18.05 -0.67
CA LYS A 292 -5.53 18.72 0.31
C LYS A 292 -6.97 18.23 0.32
N GLU A 293 -7.40 17.53 -0.73
CA GLU A 293 -8.74 17.00 -0.90
C GLU A 293 -8.80 15.49 -0.60
N LEU A 294 -7.70 14.86 -0.19
CA LEU A 294 -7.63 13.42 0.06
C LEU A 294 -8.71 12.97 1.05
N ILE A 295 -8.81 13.60 2.22
CA ILE A 295 -9.77 13.21 3.25
C ILE A 295 -11.21 13.41 2.77
N ASP A 296 -11.48 14.53 2.11
CA ASP A 296 -12.82 14.84 1.59
C ASP A 296 -13.24 13.83 0.53
N ARG A 297 -12.31 13.45 -0.37
CA ARG A 297 -12.54 12.42 -1.37
C ARG A 297 -12.78 11.04 -0.74
N LEU A 298 -12.02 10.66 0.29
CA LEU A 298 -12.26 9.40 1.01
C LEU A 298 -13.65 9.39 1.66
N ASN A 299 -14.07 10.50 2.27
CA ASN A 299 -15.40 10.63 2.87
C ASN A 299 -16.52 10.58 1.81
N SER A 300 -16.33 11.20 0.64
CA SER A 300 -17.31 11.15 -0.47
C SER A 300 -17.52 9.72 -0.95
N VAL A 301 -16.44 8.95 -1.15
CA VAL A 301 -16.53 7.55 -1.57
C VAL A 301 -17.28 6.69 -0.55
N LEU A 302 -17.17 7.00 0.75
CA LEU A 302 -17.92 6.31 1.80
C LEU A 302 -19.41 6.66 1.80
N SER A 303 -19.76 7.93 1.55
CA SER A 303 -21.15 8.39 1.57
C SER A 303 -21.94 8.00 0.32
N ASP A 304 -21.28 7.96 -0.82
CA ASP A 304 -21.94 7.79 -2.12
C ASP A 304 -22.13 6.31 -2.45
N SER A 305 -23.28 5.96 -3.01
CA SER A 305 -23.46 4.62 -3.62
C SER A 305 -22.73 4.58 -4.96
N PHE A 306 -22.08 3.46 -5.27
CA PHE A 306 -21.35 3.36 -6.53
C PHE A 306 -22.34 3.29 -7.70
N ILE A 307 -22.05 4.01 -8.77
CA ILE A 307 -22.88 3.98 -9.98
C ILE A 307 -22.64 2.64 -10.67
N ARG A 308 -23.71 1.90 -10.95
CA ARG A 308 -23.66 0.68 -11.77
C ARG A 308 -24.10 1.04 -13.18
N LEU A 309 -23.25 0.79 -14.16
CA LEU A 309 -23.44 1.24 -15.53
C LEU A 309 -23.00 0.15 -16.51
N SER A 310 -23.79 -0.14 -17.52
CA SER A 310 -23.33 -1.05 -18.57
C SER A 310 -22.25 -0.37 -19.43
N TYR A 311 -21.32 -1.15 -19.98
CA TYR A 311 -20.32 -0.67 -20.95
C TYR A 311 -20.99 0.09 -22.10
N THR A 312 -22.13 -0.43 -22.58
CA THR A 312 -22.88 0.18 -23.68
C THR A 312 -23.39 1.59 -23.33
N GLU A 313 -23.83 1.83 -22.11
CA GLU A 313 -24.22 3.16 -21.65
C GLU A 313 -23.01 4.06 -21.41
N GLY A 314 -21.91 3.52 -20.87
CA GLY A 314 -20.65 4.23 -20.73
C GLY A 314 -20.13 4.77 -22.06
N ILE A 315 -20.13 3.95 -23.11
CA ILE A 315 -19.75 4.37 -24.47
C ILE A 315 -20.65 5.49 -24.98
N LYS A 316 -21.98 5.41 -24.78
CA LYS A 316 -22.90 6.48 -25.20
C LYS A 316 -22.59 7.81 -24.51
N ILE A 317 -22.33 7.79 -23.21
CA ILE A 317 -21.96 9.00 -22.44
C ILE A 317 -20.67 9.61 -22.99
N LEU A 318 -19.67 8.78 -23.31
CA LEU A 318 -18.41 9.23 -23.88
C LEU A 318 -18.59 9.81 -25.30
N GLU A 319 -19.41 9.18 -26.15
CA GLU A 319 -19.77 9.68 -27.47
C GLU A 319 -20.51 11.02 -27.40
N GLU A 320 -21.43 11.18 -26.44
CA GLU A 320 -22.14 12.43 -26.16
C GLU A 320 -21.17 13.54 -25.70
N ALA A 321 -20.18 13.19 -24.86
CA ALA A 321 -19.14 14.12 -24.45
C ALA A 321 -18.30 14.61 -25.63
N VAL A 322 -17.94 13.71 -26.55
CA VAL A 322 -17.25 14.08 -27.81
C VAL A 322 -18.13 14.99 -28.66
N ALA A 323 -19.43 14.67 -28.80
CA ALA A 323 -20.37 15.50 -29.53
C ALA A 323 -20.54 16.90 -28.90
N ALA A 324 -20.43 17.00 -27.57
CA ALA A 324 -20.43 18.25 -26.81
C ALA A 324 -19.08 19.01 -26.86
N GLY A 325 -18.07 18.47 -27.54
CA GLY A 325 -16.79 19.11 -27.79
C GLY A 325 -15.65 18.70 -26.86
N HIS A 326 -15.84 17.69 -26.00
CA HIS A 326 -14.75 17.07 -25.26
C HIS A 326 -13.80 16.35 -26.22
N LYS A 327 -12.50 16.35 -25.92
CA LYS A 327 -11.48 15.72 -26.77
C LYS A 327 -10.75 14.66 -25.98
N PHE A 328 -10.88 13.42 -26.43
CA PHE A 328 -10.10 12.28 -25.95
C PHE A 328 -8.95 12.00 -26.91
N GLU A 329 -7.85 11.48 -26.39
CA GLU A 329 -6.69 11.05 -27.18
C GLU A 329 -6.93 9.68 -27.84
N PHE A 330 -7.63 8.78 -27.15
CA PHE A 330 -7.92 7.42 -27.59
C PHE A 330 -9.31 7.31 -28.25
N PRO A 331 -9.49 6.34 -29.17
CA PRO A 331 -10.75 6.18 -29.89
C PRO A 331 -11.85 5.67 -28.97
N ILE A 332 -13.08 6.17 -29.20
CA ILE A 332 -14.30 5.74 -28.52
C ILE A 332 -15.23 5.13 -29.56
N TYR A 333 -15.52 3.85 -29.41
CA TYR A 333 -16.57 3.14 -30.15
C TYR A 333 -16.89 1.83 -29.43
N TRP A 334 -18.10 1.32 -29.65
CA TRP A 334 -18.51 0.04 -29.08
C TRP A 334 -17.62 -1.11 -29.60
N GLY A 335 -16.97 -1.83 -28.71
CA GLY A 335 -15.96 -2.86 -29.01
C GLY A 335 -14.52 -2.43 -28.70
N ALA A 336 -14.25 -1.14 -28.49
CA ALA A 336 -12.97 -0.68 -27.98
C ALA A 336 -12.90 -0.80 -26.45
N ASP A 337 -11.74 -1.19 -25.91
CA ASP A 337 -11.53 -1.12 -24.46
C ASP A 337 -11.41 0.34 -24.00
N LEU A 338 -11.79 0.61 -22.76
CA LEU A 338 -11.73 1.96 -22.21
C LEU A 338 -10.29 2.30 -21.82
N ALA A 339 -9.78 3.42 -22.32
CA ALA A 339 -8.54 4.00 -21.83
C ALA A 339 -8.76 4.70 -20.48
N SER A 340 -7.69 4.89 -19.72
CA SER A 340 -7.75 5.55 -18.40
C SER A 340 -8.37 6.95 -18.44
N GLU A 341 -8.26 7.69 -19.56
CA GLU A 341 -8.93 8.99 -19.69
C GLU A 341 -10.46 8.88 -19.79
N HIS A 342 -10.98 7.82 -20.41
CA HIS A 342 -12.41 7.56 -20.53
C HIS A 342 -13.01 7.21 -19.17
N GLU A 343 -12.34 6.31 -18.43
CA GLU A 343 -12.72 5.92 -17.08
C GLU A 343 -12.72 7.12 -16.13
N ARG A 344 -11.67 7.94 -16.20
CA ARG A 344 -11.57 9.16 -15.37
C ARG A 344 -12.65 10.17 -15.72
N TYR A 345 -12.99 10.36 -16.99
CA TYR A 345 -14.08 11.26 -17.36
C TYR A 345 -15.42 10.83 -16.74
N LEU A 346 -15.74 9.53 -16.80
CA LEU A 346 -16.96 9.00 -16.19
C LEU A 346 -16.99 9.28 -14.68
N VAL A 347 -15.89 9.03 -13.98
CA VAL A 347 -15.80 9.16 -12.52
C VAL A 347 -15.67 10.62 -12.06
N GLU A 348 -14.78 11.40 -12.65
CA GLU A 348 -14.36 12.73 -12.17
C GLU A 348 -15.24 13.86 -12.74
N ASP A 349 -15.68 13.76 -13.99
CA ASP A 349 -16.41 14.83 -14.67
C ASP A 349 -17.92 14.58 -14.75
N HIS A 350 -18.33 13.36 -15.14
CA HIS A 350 -19.74 13.03 -15.38
C HIS A 350 -20.50 12.71 -14.10
N PHE A 351 -20.08 11.66 -13.37
CA PHE A 351 -20.80 11.19 -12.18
C PHE A 351 -20.30 11.80 -10.86
N LYS A 352 -19.01 12.14 -10.77
CA LYS A 352 -18.36 12.64 -9.54
C LYS A 352 -18.41 11.66 -8.37
N CYS A 353 -18.47 10.37 -8.68
CA CYS A 353 -18.47 9.27 -7.72
C CYS A 353 -17.93 7.99 -8.39
N PRO A 354 -17.54 6.97 -7.62
CA PRO A 354 -17.08 5.70 -8.18
C PRO A 354 -18.14 5.05 -9.09
N VAL A 355 -17.66 4.43 -10.17
CA VAL A 355 -18.49 3.77 -11.19
C VAL A 355 -18.01 2.32 -11.34
N ILE A 356 -18.95 1.38 -11.34
CA ILE A 356 -18.74 -0.02 -11.69
C ILE A 356 -19.31 -0.23 -13.10
N LEU A 357 -18.45 -0.62 -14.03
CA LEU A 357 -18.82 -0.95 -15.40
C LEU A 357 -19.02 -2.46 -15.56
N THR A 358 -20.11 -2.86 -16.21
CA THR A 358 -20.49 -4.26 -16.47
C THR A 358 -20.81 -4.50 -17.94
N ASP A 359 -21.04 -5.75 -18.33
CA ASP A 359 -21.52 -6.16 -19.67
C ASP A 359 -20.58 -5.69 -20.79
N TYR A 360 -19.29 -5.98 -20.66
CA TYR A 360 -18.29 -5.63 -21.67
C TYR A 360 -18.40 -6.54 -22.90
N PRO A 361 -17.98 -6.10 -24.09
CA PRO A 361 -17.92 -6.96 -25.27
C PRO A 361 -17.02 -8.17 -25.01
N LYS A 362 -17.51 -9.37 -25.34
CA LYS A 362 -16.81 -10.63 -25.02
C LYS A 362 -15.45 -10.75 -25.71
N GLU A 363 -15.26 -10.10 -26.86
CA GLU A 363 -14.04 -10.19 -27.66
C GLU A 363 -12.83 -9.48 -27.01
N ILE A 364 -13.07 -8.61 -26.02
CA ILE A 364 -12.02 -7.84 -25.33
C ILE A 364 -11.86 -8.23 -23.86
N LYS A 365 -12.48 -9.34 -23.45
CA LYS A 365 -12.45 -9.85 -22.08
C LYS A 365 -11.98 -11.30 -22.04
N SER A 366 -11.60 -11.74 -20.85
CA SER A 366 -10.99 -13.07 -20.64
C SER A 366 -11.99 -14.20 -20.89
N PHE A 367 -11.47 -15.35 -21.32
CA PHE A 367 -12.24 -16.51 -21.78
C PHE A 367 -13.17 -17.12 -20.73
N TYR A 368 -12.91 -16.88 -19.44
CA TYR A 368 -13.67 -17.46 -18.33
C TYR A 368 -14.94 -16.68 -17.97
N MET A 369 -15.13 -15.47 -18.52
CA MET A 369 -16.28 -14.63 -18.17
C MET A 369 -17.59 -15.22 -18.74
N LYS A 370 -18.67 -15.17 -17.94
CA LYS A 370 -19.98 -15.74 -18.28
C LYS A 370 -20.60 -14.92 -19.41
N GLN A 371 -20.88 -15.54 -20.56
CA GLN A 371 -21.57 -14.86 -21.65
C GLN A 371 -23.00 -14.49 -21.25
N ASN A 372 -23.37 -13.23 -21.47
CA ASN A 372 -24.72 -12.73 -21.28
C ASN A 372 -25.70 -13.26 -22.35
N ASP A 373 -26.99 -13.15 -22.06
CA ASP A 373 -28.09 -13.63 -22.92
C ASP A 373 -28.13 -12.96 -24.30
N ASP A 374 -27.53 -11.76 -24.43
CA ASP A 374 -27.44 -11.03 -25.70
C ASP A 374 -26.45 -11.65 -26.70
N GLY A 375 -25.63 -12.60 -26.25
CA GLY A 375 -24.61 -13.29 -27.03
C GLY A 375 -23.40 -12.44 -27.44
N LYS A 376 -23.30 -11.20 -26.93
CA LYS A 376 -22.32 -10.19 -27.31
C LYS A 376 -21.47 -9.72 -26.13
N THR A 377 -22.03 -9.70 -24.93
CA THR A 377 -21.38 -9.21 -23.72
C THR A 377 -21.08 -10.33 -22.73
N VAL A 378 -20.20 -10.04 -21.76
CA VAL A 378 -19.79 -10.90 -20.64
C VAL A 378 -19.73 -10.12 -19.34
#